data_AF-A0A970GN32-F1
#
_entry.id   AF-A0A970GN32-F1
#
_cell.length_a   1.000
_cell.length_b   1.000
_cell.length_c   1.000
_cell.angle_alpha   90.00
_cell.angle_beta   90.00
_cell.angle_gamma   90.00
#
_symmetry.space_group_name_H-M   'P 1'
#
loop_
_entity.id
_entity.type
_entity.pdbx_description
1 polymer ?
#
loop_
_entity_poly.entity_id
_entity_poly.type
_entity_poly.pdbx_seq_one_letter_code
_entity_poly.pdbx_strand_id
1 'polypeptide(L)'
;MVKSGNHAFGGVISLTGKAICREHSLNTTVFAAEVPLNKEETFYQRHGDFVGLTSSITALLLFSIRAAIYLVYRKGRRAGRKE
;
A
#
# COMPACT_ATOMS: atom_id res chain seq x y z
N MET A 1 -6.71 16.53 -3.88
CA MET A 1 -5.41 16.65 -4.57
C MET A 1 -5.61 17.34 -5.90
N VAL A 2 -4.84 18.40 -6.16
CA VAL A 2 -4.84 19.10 -7.46
C VAL A 2 -3.65 18.59 -8.26
N LYS A 3 -3.88 18.18 -9.51
CA LYS A 3 -2.83 17.74 -10.42
C LYS A 3 -2.88 18.60 -11.68
N SER A 4 -1.76 19.24 -12.01
CA SER A 4 -1.59 19.97 -13.26
C SER A 4 -0.44 19.34 -14.04
N GLY A 5 -0.64 19.12 -15.35
CA GLY A 5 0.34 18.47 -16.22
C GLY A 5 0.24 19.03 -17.63
N ASN A 6 1.40 19.26 -18.27
CA ASN A 6 1.49 19.90 -19.58
C ASN A 6 1.14 18.95 -20.75
N HIS A 7 1.48 17.66 -20.63
CA HIS A 7 1.22 16.62 -21.64
C HIS A 7 0.43 15.42 -21.09
N ALA A 8 -0.19 15.57 -19.91
CA ALA A 8 -0.93 14.51 -19.23
C ALA A 8 -2.26 15.07 -18.68
N PHE A 9 -3.12 14.22 -18.15
CA PHE A 9 -4.37 14.66 -17.54
C PHE A 9 -4.15 15.63 -16.36
N GLY A 10 -4.78 16.80 -16.45
CA GLY A 10 -4.95 17.74 -15.35
C GLY A 10 -6.30 17.52 -14.67
N GLY A 11 -6.42 17.89 -13.40
CA GLY A 11 -7.69 17.78 -12.70
C GLY A 11 -7.61 17.79 -11.19
N VAL A 12 -8.76 17.52 -10.56
CA VAL A 12 -8.90 17.48 -9.10
C VAL A 12 -9.40 16.11 -8.68
N ILE A 13 -8.72 15.53 -7.70
CA ILE A 13 -9.09 14.27 -7.08
C ILE A 13 -9.60 14.57 -5.66
N SER A 14 -10.76 14.01 -5.33
CA SER A 14 -11.35 14.08 -4.00
C SER A 14 -10.52 13.33 -2.95
N LEU A 15 -10.88 13.51 -1.68
CA LEU A 15 -10.24 12.85 -0.53
C LEU A 15 -10.39 11.32 -0.55
N THR A 16 -11.43 10.80 -1.22
CA THR A 16 -11.68 9.36 -1.37
C THR A 16 -10.98 8.77 -2.60
N GLY A 17 -10.23 9.57 -3.36
CA GLY A 17 -9.58 9.13 -4.60
C GLY A 17 -10.47 9.20 -5.85
N LYS A 18 -11.74 9.60 -5.73
CA LYS A 18 -12.61 9.83 -6.89
C LYS A 18 -12.17 11.08 -7.65
N ALA A 19 -12.06 11.00 -8.99
CA ALA A 19 -11.83 12.17 -9.83
C ALA A 19 -13.06 13.08 -9.81
N ILE A 20 -12.88 14.34 -9.38
CA ILE A 20 -13.90 15.40 -9.41
C ILE A 20 -13.91 16.04 -10.80
N CYS A 21 -12.72 16.32 -11.33
CA CYS A 21 -12.52 16.86 -12.67
C CYS A 21 -11.28 16.20 -13.27
N ARG A 22 -11.35 15.86 -14.56
CA ARG A 22 -10.23 15.28 -15.32
C ARG A 22 -10.31 15.78 -16.75
N GLU A 23 -9.37 16.63 -17.13
CA GLU A 23 -9.26 17.20 -18.46
C GLU A 23 -7.97 16.76 -19.14
N HIS A 24 -8.02 16.54 -20.46
CA HIS A 24 -6.85 16.15 -21.24
C HIS A 24 -6.08 17.40 -21.68
N SER A 25 -4.77 17.44 -21.43
CA SER A 25 -3.93 18.64 -21.66
C SER A 25 -3.68 19.02 -23.12
N LEU A 26 -4.33 18.35 -24.08
CA LEU A 26 -4.21 18.72 -25.50
C LEU A 26 -5.04 19.96 -25.84
N ASN A 27 -5.98 20.32 -24.97
CA ASN A 27 -6.72 21.57 -25.07
C ASN A 27 -6.14 22.58 -24.08
N THR A 28 -5.86 23.81 -24.55
CA THR A 28 -5.44 24.94 -23.71
C THR A 28 -6.64 25.45 -22.91
N THR A 29 -7.11 24.65 -21.97
CA THR A 29 -8.32 24.91 -21.18
C THR A 29 -7.96 25.20 -19.74
N VAL A 30 -8.49 26.30 -19.20
CA VAL A 30 -8.46 26.59 -17.77
C VAL A 30 -9.67 25.89 -17.13
N PHE A 31 -9.44 25.08 -16.12
CA PHE A 31 -10.52 24.47 -15.33
C PHE A 31 -10.55 25.07 -13.93
N ALA A 32 -11.74 25.46 -13.49
CA ALA A 32 -12.01 25.86 -12.11
C ALA A 32 -12.71 24.70 -11.40
N ALA A 33 -12.26 24.38 -10.20
CA ALA A 33 -12.87 23.33 -9.38
C ALA A 33 -12.77 23.70 -7.90
N GLU A 34 -13.85 23.50 -7.17
CA GLU A 34 -13.85 23.64 -5.72
C GLU A 34 -13.11 22.44 -5.10
N VAL A 35 -12.10 22.73 -4.28
CA VAL A 35 -11.30 21.71 -3.60
C VAL A 35 -11.74 21.65 -2.14
N PRO A 36 -12.42 20.57 -1.69
CA PRO A 36 -12.74 20.42 -0.28
C PRO A 36 -11.46 20.23 0.53
N LEU A 37 -11.17 21.17 1.43
CA LEU A 37 -10.05 21.06 2.35
C LEU A 37 -10.45 20.14 3.51
N ASN A 38 -9.76 19.01 3.66
CA ASN A 38 -9.92 18.18 4.85
C ASN A 38 -9.02 18.68 5.96
N LYS A 39 -9.57 18.79 7.18
CA LYS A 39 -8.79 19.08 8.39
C LYS A 39 -8.53 17.84 9.24
N GLU A 40 -9.20 16.73 8.93
CA GLU A 40 -9.04 15.48 9.65
C GLU A 40 -7.80 14.71 9.17
N GLU A 41 -7.07 14.14 10.13
CA GLU A 41 -5.91 13.31 9.87
C GLU A 41 -6.35 11.86 9.65
N THR A 42 -5.86 11.24 8.58
CA THR A 42 -6.12 9.82 8.31
C THR A 42 -5.23 8.92 9.16
N PHE A 43 -5.69 7.69 9.42
CA PHE A 43 -4.89 6.68 10.11
C PHE A 43 -3.52 6.47 9.46
N TYR A 44 -3.47 6.48 8.12
CA TYR A 44 -2.22 6.35 7.36
C TYR A 44 -1.31 7.56 7.53
N GLN A 45 -1.83 8.79 7.59
CA GLN A 45 -1.00 9.96 7.89
C GLN A 45 -0.38 9.86 9.29
N ARG A 46 -1.13 9.36 10.27
CA ARG A 46 -0.68 9.28 11.66
C ARG A 46 0.31 8.16 11.92
N HIS A 47 0.18 7.02 11.24
CA HIS A 47 0.96 5.81 11.55
C HIS A 47 1.84 5.35 10.39
N GLY A 48 1.66 5.93 9.20
CA GLY A 48 2.38 5.57 7.99
C GLY A 48 2.33 4.07 7.70
N ASP A 49 3.44 3.56 7.20
CA ASP A 49 3.62 2.14 6.90
C ASP A 49 4.03 1.32 8.12
N PHE A 50 4.18 1.92 9.31
CA PHE A 50 4.71 1.23 10.49
C PHE A 50 3.90 -0.01 10.88
N VAL A 51 2.57 0.10 10.82
CA VAL A 51 1.65 -1.00 11.15
C VAL A 51 1.76 -2.14 10.12
N GLY A 52 1.89 -1.79 8.83
CA GLY A 52 2.10 -2.77 7.76
C GLY A 52 3.45 -3.48 7.86
N LEU A 53 4.50 -2.73 8.22
CA LEU A 53 5.86 -3.27 8.35
C LEU A 53 6.00 -4.19 9.56
N THR A 54 5.48 -3.79 10.72
CA THR A 54 5.51 -4.61 11.94
C THR A 54 4.76 -5.93 11.75
N SER A 55 3.54 -5.89 11.21
CA SER A 55 2.77 -7.11 10.90
C SER A 55 3.48 -8.04 9.91
N SER A 56 4.12 -7.50 8.88
CA SER A 56 4.89 -8.27 7.91
C SER A 56 6.10 -8.97 8.54
N ILE A 57 6.84 -8.28 9.41
CA ILE A 57 7.97 -8.86 10.14
C ILE A 57 7.50 -9.98 11.07
N THR A 58 6.41 -9.77 11.81
CA THR A 58 5.84 -10.82 12.68
C THR A 58 5.43 -12.04 11.88
N ALA A 59 4.75 -11.85 10.75
CA ALA A 59 4.36 -12.94 9.86
C ALA A 59 5.57 -13.72 9.32
N LEU A 60 6.62 -13.01 8.91
CA LEU A 60 7.87 -13.61 8.43
C LEU A 60 8.57 -14.45 9.51
N LEU A 61 8.61 -13.95 10.75
CA LEU A 61 9.17 -14.68 11.89
C LEU A 61 8.39 -15.97 12.16
N LEU A 62 7.06 -15.90 12.22
CA LEU A 62 6.22 -17.09 12.44
C LEU A 62 6.37 -18.12 11.31
N PHE A 63 6.45 -17.65 10.07
CA PHE A 63 6.69 -18.51 8.91
C PHE A 63 8.06 -19.20 9.01
N SER A 64 9.10 -18.46 9.40
CA SER A 64 10.46 -18.98 9.56
C SER A 64 10.54 -20.03 10.65
N ILE A 65 9.88 -19.80 11.80
CA ILE A 65 9.80 -20.78 12.90
C ILE A 65 9.09 -22.04 12.42
N ARG A 66 7.94 -21.91 11.75
CA ARG A 66 7.20 -23.05 11.21
C ARG A 66 8.04 -23.86 10.21
N ALA A 67 8.77 -23.18 9.32
CA ALA A 67 9.66 -23.82 8.37
C ALA A 67 10.81 -24.56 9.08
N ALA A 68 11.41 -23.96 10.10
CA ALA A 68 12.46 -24.59 10.90
C ALA A 68 11.96 -25.85 11.61
N ILE A 69 10.81 -25.79 12.28
CA ILE A 69 10.18 -26.95 12.94
C ILE A 69 9.91 -28.07 11.92
N TYR A 70 9.36 -27.73 10.76
CA TYR A 70 9.09 -28.69 9.70
C TYR A 70 10.37 -29.39 9.21
N LEU A 71 11.46 -28.64 9.01
CA LEU A 71 12.75 -29.19 8.60
C LEU A 71 13.36 -30.11 9.65
N VAL A 72 13.30 -29.74 10.94
CA VAL A 72 13.77 -30.58 12.06
C VAL A 72 12.96 -31.87 12.13
N TYR A 73 11.63 -31.78 12.10
CA TYR A 73 10.75 -32.95 12.12
C TYR A 73 11.00 -33.90 10.92
N ARG A 74 11.21 -33.34 9.73
CA ARG A 74 11.54 -34.11 8.52
C ARG A 74 12.89 -34.82 8.63
N LYS A 75 13.91 -34.20 9.24
CA LYS A 75 15.21 -34.83 9.49
C LYS A 75 15.09 -35.98 10.48
N GLY A 76 14.35 -35.79 11.59
CA GLY A 76 14.12 -36.85 12.59
C GLY A 76 13.47 -38.11 12.00
N ARG A 77 12.46 -37.94 11.13
CA ARG A 77 11.84 -39.09 10.43
C ARG A 77 12.76 -39.81 9.44
N ARG A 78 13.77 -39.13 8.88
CA ARG A 78 14.75 -39.78 8.00
C ARG A 78 15.81 -40.55 8.77
N ALA A 79 16.13 -40.13 10.00
CA ALA A 79 17.04 -40.83 10.88
C ALA A 79 16.43 -42.15 11.38
N GLY A 80 15.18 -42.13 11.88
CA GLY A 80 14.47 -43.35 12.33
C GLY A 80 13.96 -44.29 11.23
N ARG A 81 14.37 -44.11 9.97
CA ARG A 81 14.09 -45.02 8.84
C ARG A 81 15.31 -45.85 8.42
N LYS A 82 16.45 -45.63 9.07
CA LYS A 82 17.72 -46.32 8.81
C LYS A 82 18.05 -47.37 9.89
N GLU A 83 17.20 -47.52 10.89
CA GLU A 83 17.16 -48.66 11.82
C GLU A 83 16.02 -49.59 11.39
#